data_AF-A0A5C8ZBJ0-F1
#
_entry.id   AF-A0A5C8ZBJ0-F1
#
_cell.length_a   1.000
_cell.length_b   1.000
_cell.length_c   1.000
_cell.angle_alpha   90.00
_cell.angle_beta   90.00
_cell.angle_gamma   90.00
#
_symmetry.space_group_name_H-M   'P 1'
#
loop_
_entity.id
_entity.type
_entity.pdbx_description
1 polymer ?
#
loop_
_entity_poly.entity_id
_entity_poly.type
_entity_poly.pdbx_seq_one_letter_code
_entity_poly.pdbx_strand_id
1 'polypeptide(L)'
;MKKLTLVLYSVGLAIIVVPVLLLVLLFRLTSGLCSNQVYAVAVSPDSQYKAVVFQRDCGATTGLNTQISVVRSHHSLKNSAGNIFIAPGSPEEYAINLYWSSDSELNVMHVLDGSEYKVKHAWGIGEKVQVHYTNPT
;
A
#
# COMPACT_ATOMS: atom_id res chain seq x y z
N MET A 1 -30.68 30.48 32.15
CA MET A 1 -30.94 29.25 31.36
C MET A 1 -30.04 29.13 30.13
N LYS A 2 -30.00 30.10 29.19
CA LYS A 2 -29.16 30.04 27.96
C LYS A 2 -27.66 29.75 28.19
N LYS A 3 -27.05 30.33 29.23
CA LYS A 3 -25.62 30.08 29.59
C LYS A 3 -25.37 28.64 30.04
N LEU A 4 -26.31 28.02 30.76
CA LEU A 4 -26.20 26.64 31.24
C LEU A 4 -26.36 25.64 30.08
N THR A 5 -27.28 25.92 29.15
CA THR A 5 -27.45 25.12 27.93
C THR A 5 -26.20 25.18 27.04
N LEU A 6 -25.62 26.37 26.84
CA LEU A 6 -24.36 26.55 26.10
C LEU A 6 -23.18 25.79 26.73
N VAL A 7 -23.06 25.79 28.07
CA VAL A 7 -22.02 25.05 28.79
C VAL A 7 -22.20 23.54 28.62
N LEU A 8 -23.44 23.04 28.70
CA LEU A 8 -23.73 21.62 28.49
C LEU A 8 -23.43 21.18 27.05
N TYR A 9 -23.74 22.01 26.04
CA TYR A 9 -23.37 21.75 24.65
C TYR A 9 -21.84 21.76 24.45
N SER A 10 -21.11 22.70 25.06
CA SER A 10 -19.65 22.75 24.94
C SER A 10 -18.97 21.56 25.61
N VAL A 11 -19.48 21.11 26.75
CA VAL A 11 -18.96 19.92 27.46
C VAL A 11 -19.27 18.65 26.67
N GLY A 12 -20.50 18.50 26.16
CA GLY A 12 -20.87 17.37 25.30
C GLY A 12 -20.05 17.31 24.02
N LEU A 13 -19.81 18.47 23.38
CA LEU A 13 -18.95 18.56 22.20
C LEU A 13 -17.51 18.18 22.52
N ALA A 14 -16.95 18.67 23.64
CA ALA A 14 -15.59 18.33 24.05
C ALA A 14 -15.42 16.82 24.33
N ILE A 15 -16.42 16.18 24.94
CA ILE A 15 -16.40 14.73 25.23
C ILE A 15 -16.37 13.88 23.94
N ILE A 16 -16.88 14.39 22.82
CA ILE A 16 -16.81 13.67 21.53
C ILE A 16 -15.55 14.07 20.76
N VAL A 17 -15.26 15.37 20.68
CA VAL A 17 -14.16 15.90 19.86
C VAL A 17 -12.79 15.49 20.41
N VAL A 18 -12.60 15.52 21.73
CA VAL A 18 -11.30 15.20 22.34
C VAL A 18 -10.91 13.74 22.10
N PRO A 19 -11.77 12.72 22.36
CA PRO A 19 -11.44 11.33 22.04
C PRO A 19 -11.24 11.07 20.55
N VAL A 20 -12.03 11.70 19.68
CA VAL A 20 -11.85 11.58 18.22
C VAL A 20 -10.49 12.13 17.80
N LEU A 21 -10.09 13.30 18.31
CA LEU A 21 -8.76 13.86 18.05
C LEU A 21 -7.65 12.95 18.59
N LEU A 22 -7.83 12.38 19.78
CA LEU A 22 -6.86 11.49 20.41
C LEU A 22 -6.70 10.18 19.61
N LEU A 23 -7.79 9.61 19.12
CA LEU A 23 -7.79 8.44 18.23
C LEU A 23 -7.09 8.74 16.90
N VAL A 24 -7.37 9.89 16.28
CA VAL A 24 -6.69 10.31 15.05
C VAL A 24 -5.18 10.45 15.30
N LEU A 25 -4.78 11.03 16.42
CA LEU A 25 -3.37 11.23 16.77
C LEU A 25 -2.66 9.90 17.01
N LEU A 26 -3.29 8.97 17.74
CA LEU A 26 -2.79 7.61 17.93
C LEU A 26 -2.62 6.86 16.60
N PHE A 27 -3.61 6.95 15.71
CA PHE A 27 -3.54 6.31 14.39
C PHE A 27 -2.42 6.89 13.51
N ARG A 28 -2.18 8.21 13.61
CA ARG A 28 -1.05 8.86 12.91
C ARG A 28 0.29 8.38 13.45
N LEU A 29 0.44 8.26 14.77
CA LEU A 29 1.67 7.78 15.40
C LEU A 29 2.00 6.34 14.99
N THR A 30 1.02 5.45 14.95
CA THR A 30 1.25 4.05 14.54
C THR A 30 1.52 3.92 13.04
N SER A 31 0.91 4.76 12.19
CA SER A 31 1.21 4.76 10.75
C SER A 31 2.66 5.13 10.41
N GLY A 32 3.31 5.90 11.28
CA GLY A 32 4.72 6.27 11.16
C GLY A 32 5.70 5.15 11.54
N LEU A 33 5.23 4.09 12.20
CA LEU A 33 6.05 2.92 12.54
C LEU A 33 6.21 1.96 11.37
N CYS A 34 5.46 2.15 10.30
CA CYS A 34 5.61 1.32 9.13
C CYS A 34 6.87 1.68 8.34
N SER A 35 7.53 0.68 7.76
CA SER A 35 8.65 0.83 6.86
C SER A 35 8.46 -0.01 5.61
N ASN A 36 8.91 0.52 4.47
CA ASN A 36 8.95 -0.19 3.19
C ASN A 36 10.40 -0.48 2.82
N GLN A 37 10.76 -1.74 2.68
CA GLN A 37 12.08 -2.18 2.22
C GLN A 37 11.97 -2.72 0.79
N VAL A 38 12.63 -2.06 -0.15
CA VAL A 38 12.63 -2.48 -1.56
C VAL A 38 13.39 -3.79 -1.71
N TYR A 39 12.78 -4.75 -2.42
CA TYR A 39 13.35 -6.06 -2.72
C TYR A 39 13.75 -6.18 -4.20
N ALA A 40 12.86 -5.78 -5.11
CA ALA A 40 13.11 -5.83 -6.55
C ALA A 40 12.48 -4.64 -7.28
N VAL A 41 13.07 -4.26 -8.41
CA VAL A 41 12.58 -3.17 -9.28
C VAL A 41 12.65 -3.61 -10.73
N ALA A 42 11.55 -3.45 -11.48
CA ALA A 42 11.50 -3.63 -12.92
C ALA A 42 11.04 -2.33 -13.58
N VAL A 43 11.84 -1.79 -14.50
CA VAL A 43 11.55 -0.53 -15.22
C VAL A 43 10.89 -0.85 -16.56
N SER A 44 9.87 -0.07 -16.95
CA SER A 44 9.23 -0.22 -18.26
C SER A 44 10.20 0.11 -19.40
N PRO A 45 10.04 -0.45 -20.62
CA PRO A 45 10.96 -0.20 -21.72
C PRO A 45 11.10 1.29 -22.08
N ASP A 46 9.99 2.04 -22.13
CA ASP A 46 9.99 3.50 -22.30
C ASP A 46 10.50 4.31 -21.09
N SER A 47 10.86 3.64 -19.99
CA SER A 47 11.30 4.25 -18.74
C SER A 47 10.32 5.26 -18.13
N GLN A 48 9.02 5.20 -18.42
CA GLN A 48 8.01 6.06 -17.80
C GLN A 48 7.57 5.55 -16.42
N TYR A 49 7.58 4.23 -16.24
CA TYR A 49 7.12 3.55 -15.04
C TYR A 49 8.16 2.57 -14.51
N LYS A 50 8.00 2.23 -13.24
CA LYS A 50 8.68 1.08 -12.63
C LYS A 50 7.72 0.38 -11.68
N ALA A 51 7.80 -0.93 -11.67
CA ALA A 51 7.17 -1.78 -10.68
C ALA A 51 8.19 -2.11 -9.60
N VAL A 52 7.78 -2.00 -8.34
CA VAL A 52 8.65 -2.20 -7.17
C VAL A 52 8.02 -3.25 -6.29
N VAL A 53 8.74 -4.37 -6.08
CA VAL A 53 8.44 -5.35 -5.03
C VAL A 53 9.11 -4.87 -3.75
N PHE A 54 8.36 -4.84 -2.66
CA PHE A 54 8.88 -4.43 -1.36
C PHE A 54 8.20 -5.18 -0.22
N GLN A 55 8.95 -5.37 0.85
CA GLN A 55 8.41 -5.79 2.13
C GLN A 55 7.87 -4.57 2.87
N ARG A 56 6.67 -4.66 3.43
CA ARG A 56 6.17 -3.68 4.39
C ARG A 56 6.07 -4.28 5.78
N ASP A 57 6.74 -3.64 6.72
CA ASP A 57 6.70 -3.96 8.15
C ASP A 57 6.01 -2.81 8.90
N CYS A 58 4.98 -3.10 9.68
CA CYS A 58 4.31 -2.14 10.57
C CYS A 58 4.43 -2.52 12.05
N GLY A 59 5.33 -3.45 12.37
CA GLY A 59 5.59 -3.95 13.72
C GLY A 59 4.87 -5.26 14.06
N ALA A 60 5.05 -5.68 15.30
CA ALA A 60 4.72 -7.02 15.81
C ALA A 60 3.26 -7.46 15.57
N THR A 61 2.32 -6.53 15.54
CA THR A 61 0.88 -6.85 15.47
C THR A 61 0.35 -7.01 14.05
N THR A 62 1.11 -6.59 13.02
CA THR A 62 0.61 -6.54 11.64
C THR A 62 1.29 -7.57 10.72
N GLY A 63 2.42 -8.14 11.16
CA GLY A 63 3.20 -9.09 10.37
C GLY A 63 3.85 -8.44 9.14
N LEU A 64 4.94 -9.06 8.67
CA LEU A 64 5.56 -8.70 7.40
C LEU A 64 4.64 -9.14 6.26
N ASN A 65 4.59 -8.33 5.21
CA ASN A 65 3.85 -8.65 4.01
C ASN A 65 4.61 -8.15 2.77
N THR A 66 4.39 -8.85 1.66
CA THR A 66 4.96 -8.58 0.35
C THR A 66 4.00 -7.71 -0.44
N GLN A 67 4.51 -6.64 -1.03
CA GLN A 67 3.69 -5.67 -1.74
C GLN A 67 4.33 -5.25 -3.06
N ILE A 68 3.47 -4.89 -4.02
CA ILE A 68 3.91 -4.35 -5.30
C ILE A 68 3.24 -3.00 -5.54
N SER A 69 4.05 -2.03 -5.97
CA SER A 69 3.56 -0.76 -6.49
C SER A 69 4.11 -0.45 -7.86
N VAL A 70 3.24 0.03 -8.75
CA VAL A 70 3.65 0.75 -9.95
C VAL A 70 3.78 2.23 -9.61
N VAL A 71 4.91 2.84 -9.95
CA VAL A 71 5.18 4.27 -9.76
C VAL A 71 5.83 4.86 -11.00
N ARG A 72 5.85 6.18 -11.13
CA ARG A 72 6.68 6.85 -12.14
C ARG A 72 8.15 6.50 -11.91
N SER A 73 8.88 6.22 -12.98
CA SER A 73 10.28 5.77 -12.94
C SER A 73 11.18 6.69 -12.11
N HIS A 74 11.02 8.01 -12.27
CA HIS A 74 11.79 9.04 -11.57
C HIS A 74 11.34 9.30 -10.12
N HIS A 75 10.23 8.70 -9.66
CA HIS A 75 9.74 8.87 -8.29
C HIS A 75 10.32 7.79 -7.38
N SER A 76 10.63 8.16 -6.14
CA SER A 76 10.91 7.18 -5.08
C SER A 76 9.63 6.45 -4.66
N LEU A 77 9.79 5.22 -4.17
CA LEU A 77 8.70 4.52 -3.50
C LEU A 77 8.34 5.29 -2.23
N LYS A 78 7.07 5.70 -2.09
CA LYS A 78 6.58 6.32 -0.86
C LYS A 78 6.44 5.25 0.23
N ASN A 79 6.60 5.66 1.49
CA ASN A 79 6.29 4.80 2.63
C ASN A 79 4.77 4.65 2.82
N SER A 80 4.12 3.97 1.89
CA SER A 80 2.69 3.71 1.86
C SER A 80 2.42 2.28 1.42
N ALA A 81 1.18 1.81 1.62
CA ALA A 81 0.76 0.51 1.13
C ALA A 81 0.81 0.42 -0.41
N GLY A 82 0.97 -0.82 -0.88
CA GLY A 82 1.07 -1.24 -2.27
C GLY A 82 -0.19 -0.92 -3.05
N ASN A 83 -0.03 -0.55 -4.31
CA ASN A 83 -1.14 -0.10 -5.13
C ASN A 83 -1.72 -1.18 -6.05
N ILE A 84 -0.97 -2.24 -6.38
CA ILE A 84 -1.46 -3.33 -7.24
C ILE A 84 -1.49 -4.71 -6.56
N PHE A 85 -0.59 -5.00 -5.62
CA PHE A 85 -0.52 -6.31 -4.98
C PHE A 85 -0.15 -6.19 -3.50
N ILE A 86 -0.78 -6.99 -2.64
CA ILE A 86 -0.46 -7.14 -1.22
C ILE A 86 -0.76 -8.59 -0.83
N ALA A 87 0.22 -9.30 -0.28
CA ALA A 87 0.07 -10.67 0.22
C ALA A 87 0.86 -10.87 1.52
N PRO A 88 0.47 -11.81 2.41
CA PRO A 88 1.21 -12.11 3.63
C PRO A 88 2.65 -12.58 3.32
N GLY A 89 3.52 -12.61 4.33
CA GLY A 89 4.85 -13.23 4.19
C GLY A 89 5.90 -12.32 3.54
N SER A 90 7.14 -12.78 3.53
CA SER A 90 8.29 -12.02 3.02
C SER A 90 8.48 -12.16 1.50
N PRO A 91 9.14 -11.20 0.83
CA PRO A 91 9.41 -11.31 -0.60
C PRO A 91 10.29 -12.50 -1.00
N GLU A 92 11.10 -13.00 -0.06
CA GLU A 92 11.93 -14.19 -0.22
C GLU A 92 11.06 -15.46 -0.34
N GLU A 93 9.99 -15.56 0.45
CA GLU A 93 9.03 -16.67 0.38
C GLU A 93 8.24 -16.65 -0.93
N TYR A 94 7.83 -15.47 -1.38
CA TYR A 94 6.98 -15.31 -2.57
C TYR A 94 7.75 -15.40 -3.88
N ALA A 95 9.06 -15.13 -3.86
CA ALA A 95 9.96 -15.19 -5.02
C ALA A 95 9.38 -14.53 -6.29
N ILE A 96 8.71 -13.37 -6.13
CA ILE A 96 8.02 -12.69 -7.23
C ILE A 96 9.04 -12.22 -8.27
N ASN A 97 8.86 -12.65 -9.52
CA ASN A 97 9.59 -12.13 -10.66
C ASN A 97 8.70 -11.14 -11.45
N LEU A 98 9.27 -10.00 -11.82
CA LEU A 98 8.59 -8.93 -12.55
C LEU A 98 9.29 -8.69 -13.88
N TYR A 99 8.50 -8.61 -14.96
CA TYR A 99 8.99 -8.12 -16.24
C TYR A 99 7.91 -7.35 -16.99
N TRP A 100 8.35 -6.38 -17.78
CA TRP A 100 7.47 -5.63 -18.67
C TRP A 100 7.50 -6.27 -20.06
N SER A 101 6.34 -6.65 -20.60
CA SER A 101 6.24 -7.13 -21.99
C SER A 101 6.08 -5.97 -22.99
N SER A 102 5.67 -4.80 -22.52
CA SER A 102 5.65 -3.54 -23.26
C SER A 102 5.71 -2.34 -22.30
N ASP A 103 5.59 -1.13 -22.82
CA ASP A 103 5.56 0.13 -22.05
C ASP A 103 4.41 0.18 -21.01
N SER A 104 3.32 -0.55 -21.24
CA SER A 104 2.11 -0.53 -20.43
C SER A 104 1.69 -1.90 -19.89
N GLU A 105 2.42 -2.97 -20.22
CA GLU A 105 2.03 -4.34 -19.89
C GLU A 105 3.05 -4.93 -18.89
N LEU A 106 2.65 -5.02 -17.62
CA LEU A 106 3.45 -5.59 -16.55
C LEU A 106 3.03 -7.04 -16.29
N ASN A 107 4.01 -7.95 -16.26
CA ASN A 107 3.81 -9.34 -15.88
C ASN A 107 4.38 -9.57 -14.48
N VAL A 108 3.56 -10.15 -13.62
CA VAL A 108 3.87 -10.58 -12.27
C VAL A 108 3.87 -12.11 -12.27
N MET A 109 5.04 -12.72 -12.27
CA MET A 109 5.17 -14.17 -12.21
C MET A 109 4.99 -14.62 -10.76
N HIS A 110 3.77 -15.00 -10.43
CA HIS A 110 3.37 -15.48 -9.12
C HIS A 110 2.01 -16.19 -9.25
N VAL A 111 1.87 -17.33 -8.57
CA VAL A 111 0.60 -18.07 -8.53
C VAL A 111 -0.34 -17.38 -7.56
N LEU A 112 -1.54 -17.01 -8.00
CA LEU A 112 -2.56 -16.50 -7.11
C LEU A 112 -3.26 -17.66 -6.41
N ASP A 113 -3.11 -17.77 -5.10
CA ASP A 113 -3.67 -18.88 -4.29
C ASP A 113 -4.86 -18.45 -3.41
N GLY A 114 -5.20 -17.16 -3.42
CA GLY A 114 -6.31 -16.58 -2.66
C GLY A 114 -5.90 -16.09 -1.27
N SER A 115 -4.64 -16.21 -0.89
CA SER A 115 -4.12 -15.63 0.36
C SER A 115 -3.85 -14.12 0.27
N GLU A 116 -3.93 -13.55 -0.93
CA GLU A 116 -3.63 -12.15 -1.18
C GLU A 116 -4.69 -11.21 -0.58
N TYR A 117 -4.23 -10.13 0.03
CA TYR A 117 -5.11 -9.07 0.54
C TYR A 117 -5.51 -8.08 -0.54
N LYS A 118 -4.72 -8.00 -1.63
CA LYS A 118 -4.99 -7.12 -2.77
C LYS A 118 -4.38 -7.70 -4.04
N VAL A 119 -5.19 -7.73 -5.09
CA VAL A 119 -4.78 -8.02 -6.46
C VAL A 119 -5.47 -7.01 -7.38
N LYS A 120 -4.73 -6.33 -8.25
CA LYS A 120 -5.28 -5.45 -9.28
C LYS A 120 -4.69 -5.82 -10.64
N HIS A 121 -5.57 -5.87 -11.63
CA HIS A 121 -5.19 -6.13 -13.02
C HIS A 121 -4.88 -4.87 -13.82
N ALA A 122 -5.03 -3.67 -13.22
CA ALA A 122 -4.68 -2.42 -13.86
C ALA A 122 -4.32 -1.31 -12.85
N TRP A 123 -3.55 -0.32 -13.33
CA TRP A 123 -3.13 0.85 -12.55
C TRP A 123 -3.05 2.13 -13.39
N GLY A 124 -3.27 3.27 -12.73
CA GLY A 124 -3.21 4.61 -13.32
C GLY A 124 -4.57 5.14 -13.79
N ILE A 125 -4.64 6.45 -14.06
CA ILE A 125 -5.86 7.10 -14.58
C ILE A 125 -6.13 6.55 -15.98
N GLY A 126 -7.30 5.94 -16.17
CA GLY A 126 -7.66 5.28 -17.42
C GLY A 126 -6.93 3.95 -17.63
N GLU A 127 -6.51 3.26 -16.57
CA GLU A 127 -5.95 1.91 -16.64
C GLU A 127 -4.72 1.80 -17.55
N LYS A 128 -3.84 2.82 -17.47
CA LYS A 128 -2.65 2.96 -18.32
C LYS A 128 -1.65 1.80 -18.24
N VAL A 129 -1.59 1.11 -17.10
CA VAL A 129 -0.72 -0.05 -16.93
C VAL A 129 -1.61 -1.24 -16.64
N GLN A 130 -1.55 -2.24 -17.50
CA GLN A 130 -2.21 -3.53 -17.33
C GLN A 130 -1.26 -4.48 -16.58
N VAL A 131 -1.82 -5.29 -15.70
CA VAL A 131 -1.08 -6.18 -14.80
C VAL A 131 -1.58 -7.61 -14.97
N HIS A 132 -0.69 -8.45 -15.46
CA HIS A 132 -0.93 -9.87 -15.71
C HIS A 132 -0.26 -10.71 -14.64
N TYR A 133 -0.99 -11.68 -14.10
CA TYR A 133 -0.46 -12.64 -13.15
C TYR A 133 -0.30 -13.97 -13.87
N THR A 134 0.92 -14.51 -13.88
CA THR A 134 1.26 -15.75 -14.57
C THR A 134 1.95 -16.72 -13.63
N ASN A 135 1.72 -18.01 -13.84
CA ASN A 135 2.42 -19.02 -13.06
C ASN A 135 3.90 -19.05 -13.46
N PRO A 136 4.84 -19.19 -12.50
CA PRO A 136 6.24 -19.44 -12.81
C PRO A 136 6.35 -20.73 -13.64
N THR A 137 7.09 -20.68 -14.74
CA THR A 137 7.44 -21.85 -15.56
C THR A 137 8.56 -22.67 -14.95
#